data_AF-A0A355H308-F1
#
_entry.id   AF-A0A355H308-F1
#
_cell.length_a   1.000
_cell.length_b   1.000
_cell.length_c   1.000
_cell.angle_alpha   90.00
_cell.angle_beta   90.00
_cell.angle_gamma   90.00
#
_symmetry.space_group_name_H-M   'P 1'
#
loop_
_entity.id
_entity.type
_entity.pdbx_description
1 polymer ?
#
loop_
_entity_poly.entity_id
_entity_poly.type
_entity_poly.pdbx_seq_one_letter_code
_entity_poly.pdbx_strand_id
1 'polypeptide(L)'
;MRINGKQKIVLIIVAMIILSMLLFPPLVFRKAGVYFDCGYDFLFYIRKGNYPFPSCMVNESQLFIQWIGVLILGCLAFFLTSDKRDK
;
A
#
# COMPACT_ATOMS: atom_id res chain seq x y z
N MET A 1 5.64 15.80 -22.16
CA MET A 1 4.45 14.91 -22.14
C MET A 1 3.34 15.65 -21.42
N ARG A 2 2.21 15.92 -22.08
CA ARG A 2 1.07 16.61 -21.44
C ARG A 2 0.26 15.58 -20.68
N ILE A 3 0.17 15.70 -19.37
CA ILE A 3 -0.61 14.79 -18.52
C ILE A 3 -2.09 15.02 -18.82
N ASN A 4 -2.79 13.97 -19.24
CA ASN A 4 -4.24 14.04 -19.48
C ASN A 4 -5.05 13.85 -18.17
N GLY A 5 -6.35 14.12 -18.21
CA GLY A 5 -7.20 14.02 -17.01
C GLY A 5 -7.22 12.63 -16.38
N LYS A 6 -7.17 11.57 -17.19
CA LYS A 6 -7.16 10.17 -16.70
C LYS A 6 -5.84 9.83 -16.02
N GLN A 7 -4.72 10.25 -16.59
CA GLN A 7 -3.39 10.10 -16.00
C GLN A 7 -3.25 10.83 -14.67
N LYS A 8 -3.83 12.03 -14.55
CA LYS A 8 -3.90 12.76 -13.27
C LYS A 8 -4.66 11.97 -12.21
N ILE A 9 -5.79 11.35 -12.58
CA ILE A 9 -6.57 10.49 -11.67
C ILE A 9 -5.74 9.27 -11.24
N VAL A 10 -5.05 8.61 -12.17
CA VAL A 10 -4.17 7.47 -11.84
C VAL A 10 -3.11 7.87 -10.82
N LEU A 11 -2.44 9.01 -11.02
CA LEU A 11 -1.44 9.51 -10.07
C LEU A 11 -2.03 9.82 -8.69
N ILE A 12 -3.23 10.40 -8.62
CA ILE A 12 -3.92 10.66 -7.35
C ILE A 12 -4.24 9.34 -6.64
N ILE A 13 -4.74 8.34 -7.35
CA ILE A 13 -5.06 7.03 -6.78
C ILE A 13 -3.79 6.36 -6.22
N VAL A 14 -2.70 6.36 -6.99
CA VAL A 14 -1.41 5.81 -6.55
C VAL A 14 -0.91 6.52 -5.29
N ALA A 15 -0.98 7.86 -5.25
CA ALA A 15 -0.59 8.64 -4.09
C ALA A 15 -1.45 8.33 -2.85
N MET A 16 -2.77 8.19 -3.02
CA MET A 16 -3.67 7.80 -1.93
C MET A 16 -3.38 6.39 -1.39
N ILE A 17 -3.06 5.44 -2.27
CA ILE A 17 -2.68 4.07 -1.86
C ILE A 17 -1.39 4.12 -1.03
N ILE A 18 -0.34 4.80 -1.50
CA ILE A 18 0.92 4.92 -0.75
C ILE A 18 0.70 5.62 0.60
N LEU A 19 -0.09 6.70 0.62
CA LEU A 19 -0.44 7.41 1.85
C LEU A 19 -1.18 6.50 2.84
N SER A 20 -2.11 5.67 2.35
CA SER A 20 -2.82 4.71 3.20
C SER A 20 -1.87 3.68 3.81
N MET A 21 -0.86 3.21 3.06
CA MET A 21 0.15 2.28 3.56
C MET A 21 1.09 2.93 4.60
N LEU A 22 1.32 4.24 4.52
CA LEU A 22 2.10 4.98 5.52
C LEU A 22 1.32 5.20 6.82
N LEU A 23 0.03 5.52 6.71
CA LEU A 23 -0.84 5.71 7.88
C LEU A 23 -1.17 4.38 8.57
N PHE A 24 -1.24 3.31 7.78
CA PHE A 24 -1.65 1.99 8.21
C PHE A 24 -0.66 0.95 7.66
N PRO A 25 0.58 0.89 8.15
CA PRO A 25 1.58 -0.02 7.62
C PRO A 25 1.28 -1.49 7.98
N PRO A 26 1.72 -2.47 7.18
CA PRO A 26 1.60 -3.87 7.53
C PRO A 26 2.43 -4.18 8.78
N LEU A 27 1.87 -5.01 9.67
CA LEU A 27 2.48 -5.35 10.95
C LEU A 27 2.97 -6.81 10.97
N VAL A 28 4.07 -7.03 11.66
CA VAL A 28 4.61 -8.35 11.99
C VAL A 28 4.74 -8.48 13.51
N PHE A 29 4.41 -9.64 14.05
CA PHE A 29 4.58 -9.93 15.46
C PHE A 29 5.68 -10.99 15.66
N ARG A 30 6.56 -10.76 16.62
CA ARG A 30 7.64 -11.71 16.96
C ARG A 30 7.28 -12.46 18.23
N LYS A 31 7.22 -13.80 18.15
CA LYS A 31 7.01 -14.68 19.32
C LYS A 31 8.04 -15.80 19.32
N ALA A 32 8.78 -15.93 20.43
CA ALA A 32 9.79 -16.99 20.61
C ALA A 32 10.80 -17.09 19.45
N GLY A 33 11.19 -15.96 18.85
CA GLY A 33 12.15 -15.93 17.74
C GLY A 33 11.55 -16.12 16.34
N VAL A 34 10.27 -16.48 16.24
CA VAL A 34 9.56 -16.63 14.96
C VAL A 34 8.77 -15.36 14.64
N TYR A 35 8.81 -14.95 13.37
CA TYR A 35 8.05 -13.83 12.83
C TYR A 35 6.73 -14.33 12.26
N PHE A 36 5.63 -13.76 12.73
CA PHE A 36 4.28 -14.02 12.23
C PHE A 36 3.78 -12.77 11.52
N ASP A 37 3.52 -12.88 10.22
CA ASP A 37 2.94 -11.80 9.44
C ASP A 37 1.48 -11.61 9.82
N CYS A 38 1.13 -10.39 10.27
CA CYS A 38 -0.24 -10.00 10.62
C CYS A 38 -0.83 -9.06 9.56
N GLY A 39 -0.03 -8.60 8.59
CA GLY A 39 -0.43 -7.69 7.52
C GLY A 39 -1.28 -6.53 8.02
N TYR A 40 -2.52 -6.47 7.53
CA TYR A 40 -3.50 -5.42 7.79
C TYR A 40 -4.59 -5.83 8.78
N ASP A 41 -4.40 -6.90 9.55
CA ASP A 41 -5.43 -7.42 10.43
C ASP A 41 -5.98 -6.36 11.39
N PHE A 42 -5.16 -5.38 11.81
CA PHE A 42 -5.58 -4.27 12.66
C PHE A 42 -6.68 -3.37 12.04
N LEU A 43 -6.82 -3.30 10.70
CA LEU A 43 -7.90 -2.53 10.04
C LEU A 43 -9.27 -3.19 10.25
N PHE A 44 -9.30 -4.52 10.35
CA PHE A 44 -10.54 -5.30 10.47
C PHE A 44 -10.75 -5.86 11.88
N TYR A 45 -9.78 -5.70 12.79
CA TYR A 45 -9.87 -6.18 14.16
C TYR A 45 -10.70 -5.22 15.05
N ILE A 46 -12.01 -5.16 14.82
CA ILE A 46 -12.98 -4.63 15.78
C ILE A 46 -13.25 -5.74 16.83
N ARG A 47 -12.24 -6.15 17.60
CA ARG A 47 -12.42 -7.10 18.71
C ARG A 47 -11.93 -6.51 20.03
N LYS A 48 -12.88 -5.91 20.74
CA LYS A 48 -12.97 -5.75 22.20
C LYS A 48 -11.65 -5.46 22.93
N GLY A 49 -11.29 -4.18 22.99
CA GLY A 49 -10.59 -3.60 24.15
C GLY A 49 -9.16 -4.03 24.47
N ASN A 50 -8.58 -4.99 23.74
CA ASN A 50 -7.21 -5.42 23.92
C ASN A 50 -6.49 -5.32 22.58
N TYR A 51 -5.65 -4.30 22.41
CA TYR A 51 -4.61 -4.33 21.38
C TYR A 51 -3.78 -5.60 21.63
N PRO A 52 -3.81 -6.64 20.76
CA PRO A 52 -3.33 -7.95 21.17
C PRO A 52 -1.81 -8.09 21.18
N PHE A 53 -1.06 -7.05 20.81
CA PHE A 53 0.34 -7.22 20.45
C PHE A 53 1.21 -6.08 20.98
N PRO A 54 1.61 -6.12 22.26
CA PRO A 54 2.65 -5.23 22.79
C PRO A 54 4.02 -5.38 22.08
N SER A 55 4.13 -6.26 21.08
CA SER A 55 5.36 -6.49 20.30
C SER A 55 5.10 -6.56 18.79
N CYS A 56 4.09 -5.85 18.28
CA CYS A 56 3.96 -5.63 16.84
C CYS A 56 5.01 -4.61 16.36
N MET A 57 5.67 -4.96 15.26
CA MET A 57 6.63 -4.11 14.56
C MET A 57 6.14 -3.90 13.12
N VAL A 58 6.58 -2.83 12.47
CA VAL A 58 6.27 -2.62 11.06
C VAL A 58 7.04 -3.63 10.21
N ASN A 59 6.36 -4.30 9.29
CA ASN A 59 7.01 -5.15 8.30
C ASN A 59 7.54 -4.30 7.15
N GLU A 60 8.74 -3.75 7.33
CA GLU A 60 9.41 -2.89 6.35
C GLU A 60 9.61 -3.59 5.00
N SER A 61 9.93 -4.89 5.03
CA SER A 61 10.15 -5.68 3.81
C SER A 61 8.89 -5.80 2.95
N GLN A 62 7.75 -6.07 3.60
CA GLN A 62 6.45 -6.18 2.94
C GLN A 62 5.96 -4.82 2.45
N LEU A 63 6.12 -3.77 3.25
CA LEU A 63 5.78 -2.39 2.86
C LEU A 63 6.56 -1.95 1.61
N PHE A 64 7.87 -2.25 1.56
CA PHE A 64 8.71 -1.93 0.41
C PHE A 64 8.29 -2.69 -0.86
N ILE A 65 8.02 -3.99 -0.74
CA ILE A 65 7.53 -4.81 -1.87
C ILE A 65 6.18 -4.28 -2.38
N GLN A 66 5.27 -3.90 -1.48
CA GLN A 66 3.98 -3.32 -1.85
C GLN A 66 4.14 -2.00 -2.59
N TRP A 67 5.04 -1.11 -2.15
CA TRP A 67 5.31 0.14 -2.86
C TRP A 67 5.82 -0.11 -4.27
N ILE A 68 6.76 -1.05 -4.45
CA ILE A 68 7.24 -1.43 -5.78
C ILE A 68 6.07 -1.94 -6.64
N GLY A 69 5.23 -2.84 -6.10
CA GLY A 69 4.07 -3.36 -6.81
C GLY A 69 3.09 -2.26 -7.24
N VAL A 70 2.76 -1.34 -6.34
CA VAL A 70 1.86 -0.20 -6.61
C VAL A 70 2.47 0.74 -7.65
N LEU A 71 3.76 1.01 -7.60
CA LEU A 71 4.43 1.86 -8.60
C LEU A 71 4.46 1.19 -9.98
N ILE A 72 4.72 -0.12 -10.06
CA ILE A 72 4.69 -0.86 -11.32
C ILE A 72 3.28 -0.82 -11.92
N LEU A 73 2.26 -1.16 -11.14
CA LEU A 73 0.86 -1.14 -11.59
C LEU A 73 0.40 0.28 -11.94
N GLY A 74 0.81 1.27 -11.16
CA GLY A 74 0.55 2.69 -11.40
C GLY A 74 1.17 3.18 -12.71
N CYS A 75 2.43 2.83 -12.97
CA CYS A 75 3.10 3.11 -14.24
C CYS A 75 2.38 2.45 -15.41
N LEU A 76 2.04 1.16 -15.31
CA LEU A 76 1.29 0.45 -16.35
C LEU A 76 -0.06 1.13 -16.63
N ALA A 77 -0.84 1.44 -15.59
CA ALA A 77 -2.12 2.15 -15.73
C ALA A 77 -1.94 3.56 -16.33
N PHE A 78 -0.88 4.28 -15.96
CA PHE A 78 -0.56 5.59 -16.50
C PHE A 78 -0.25 5.54 -18.01
N PHE A 79 0.50 4.52 -18.46
CA PHE A 79 0.79 4.31 -19.87
C PHE A 79 -0.44 3.83 -20.65
N LEU A 80 -1.25 2.94 -20.08
CA LEU A 80 -2.50 2.48 -20.71
C LEU A 80 -3.53 3.60 -20.89
N THR A 81 -3.56 4.56 -19.97
CA THR A 81 -4.45 5.74 -20.04
C THR A 81 -3.85 6.90 -20.82
N SER A 82 -2.62 6.76 -21.31
CA SER A 82 -2.01 7.69 -22.25
C SER A 82 -2.68 7.53 -23.62
N ASP A 83 -3.83 8.18 -23.80
CA ASP A 83 -4.57 8.14 -25.07
C ASP A 83 -3.69 8.68 -26.22
N LYS A 84 -3.72 7.97 -27.36
CA LYS A 84 -3.09 8.35 -28.64
C LYS A 84 -4.00 9.29 -29.48
N ARG A 85 -5.06 9.84 -28.89
CA ARG A 85 -6.04 10.72 -29.56
C ARG A 85 -5.69 12.22 -29.49
N ASP A 86 -4.42 12.54 -29.70
CA ASP A 86 -4.03 13.79 -30.36
C ASP A 86 -3.68 13.44 -31.82
N LYS A 87 -4.71 13.15 -32.62
CA LYS A 87 -4.67 13.21 -34.09
C LYS A 87 -5.97 13.83 -34.55
#